data_AF-A0A8T3TW60-F1
#
_entry.id   AF-A0A8T3TW60-F1
#
_cell.length_a   1.000
_cell.length_b   1.000
_cell.length_c   1.000
_cell.angle_alpha   90.00
_cell.angle_beta   90.00
_cell.angle_gamma   90.00
#
_symmetry.space_group_name_H-M   'P 1'
#
loop_
_entity.id
_entity.type
_entity.pdbx_description
1 polymer ?
#
loop_
_entity_poly.entity_id
_entity_poly.type
_entity_poly.pdbx_seq_one_letter_code
_entity_poly.pdbx_strand_id
1 'polypeptide(L)'
;AAYFAALAEVEEHGRLPVPLRLRPSSHRRLSREQGYGRGYLHPHDYADADVDQEYLPDALVGRVFYEPSEEGLELKIAERLQRLRRLRFEARGRGGDERSG
;
A
#
# COMPACT_ATOMS: atom_id res chain seq x y z
N ALA A 1 -9.53 -9.15 -15.53
CA ALA A 1 -8.60 -10.11 -14.90
C ALA A 1 -8.31 -9.77 -13.43
N ALA A 2 -7.89 -8.54 -13.12
CA ALA A 2 -7.48 -8.12 -11.77
C ALA A 2 -8.43 -8.53 -10.61
N TYR A 3 -9.73 -8.33 -10.80
CA TYR A 3 -10.75 -8.68 -9.80
C TYR A 3 -10.73 -10.18 -9.45
N PHE A 4 -10.68 -11.06 -10.46
CA PHE A 4 -10.67 -12.50 -10.23
C PHE A 4 -9.35 -12.99 -9.62
N ALA A 5 -8.23 -12.35 -9.94
CA ALA A 5 -6.96 -12.64 -9.29
C ALA A 5 -6.99 -12.29 -7.79
N ALA A 6 -7.57 -11.13 -7.43
CA ALA A 6 -7.76 -10.76 -6.03
C ALA A 6 -8.75 -11.68 -5.31
N LEU A 7 -9.81 -12.13 -6.00
CA LEU A 7 -10.77 -13.07 -5.44
C LEU A 7 -10.15 -14.43 -5.15
N ALA A 8 -9.31 -14.95 -6.06
CA ALA A 8 -8.60 -16.21 -5.87
C ALA A 8 -7.70 -16.20 -4.63
N GLU A 9 -7.00 -15.08 -4.36
CA GLU A 9 -6.19 -14.94 -3.16
C GLU A 9 -7.01 -14.99 -1.87
N VAL A 10 -8.25 -14.48 -1.89
CA VAL A 10 -9.19 -14.57 -0.75
C VAL A 10 -9.69 -16.00 -0.56
N GLU A 11 -9.97 -16.72 -1.65
CA GLU A 11 -10.40 -18.12 -1.61
C GLU A 11 -9.27 -19.03 -1.11
N GLU A 12 -8.02 -18.76 -1.50
CA GLU A 12 -6.83 -19.53 -1.11
C GLU A 12 -6.40 -19.28 0.34
N HIS A 13 -6.27 -18.01 0.73
CA HIS A 13 -5.67 -17.63 2.01
C HIS A 13 -6.70 -17.32 3.11
N GLY A 14 -7.99 -17.24 2.75
CA GLY A 14 -9.04 -16.84 3.66
C GLY A 14 -8.86 -15.40 4.17
N ARG A 15 -9.23 -15.17 5.44
CA ARG A 15 -9.26 -13.82 6.02
C ARG A 15 -7.91 -13.43 6.61
N LEU A 16 -6.99 -13.00 5.75
CA LEU A 16 -5.70 -12.44 6.17
C LEU A 16 -5.87 -11.20 7.07
N PRO A 17 -4.96 -10.99 8.03
CA PRO A 17 -5.04 -9.85 8.94
C PRO A 17 -4.77 -8.54 8.22
N VAL A 18 -5.60 -7.54 8.49
CA VAL A 18 -5.36 -6.15 8.04
C VAL A 18 -4.10 -5.62 8.71
N PRO A 19 -3.19 -4.94 7.98
CA PRO A 19 -2.02 -4.30 8.59
C PRO A 19 -2.39 -3.36 9.75
N LEU A 20 -1.61 -3.37 10.83
CA LEU A 20 -1.92 -2.63 12.08
C LEU A 20 -2.17 -1.15 11.86
N ARG A 21 -1.37 -0.51 11.01
CA ARG A 21 -1.48 0.92 10.64
C ARG A 21 -2.78 1.27 9.91
N LEU A 22 -3.46 0.30 9.29
CA LEU A 22 -4.73 0.50 8.59
C LEU A 22 -5.95 0.13 9.45
N ARG A 23 -5.74 -0.48 10.63
CA ARG A 23 -6.83 -0.84 11.53
C ARG A 23 -7.44 0.40 12.15
N PRO A 24 -8.77 0.42 12.39
CA PRO A 24 -9.43 1.56 13.01
C PRO A 24 -8.84 1.85 14.39
N SER A 25 -8.39 3.08 14.58
CA SER A 25 -7.83 3.59 15.84
C SER A 25 -8.89 4.18 16.77
N SER A 26 -10.16 4.19 16.36
CA SER A 26 -11.29 4.76 17.12
C SER A 26 -11.50 4.10 18.49
N HIS A 27 -11.00 2.88 18.69
CA HIS A 27 -11.04 2.20 19.98
C HIS A 27 -9.77 2.50 20.79
N ARG A 28 -9.85 3.48 21.70
CA ARG A 28 -8.73 4.00 22.52
C ARG A 28 -7.94 2.91 23.25
N ARG A 29 -8.59 1.84 23.72
CA ARG A 29 -7.94 0.69 24.37
C ARG A 29 -7.06 -0.08 23.38
N LEU A 30 -7.60 -0.44 22.21
CA LEU A 30 -6.87 -1.15 21.14
C LEU A 30 -5.76 -0.31 20.51
N SER A 31 -5.96 1.00 20.35
CA SER A 31 -4.92 1.89 19.81
C SER A 31 -3.73 2.06 20.78
N ARG A 32 -3.99 2.09 22.09
CA ARG A 32 -2.95 2.21 23.12
C ARG A 32 -2.22 0.89 23.40
N GLU A 33 -2.96 -0.21 23.51
CA GLU A 33 -2.42 -1.52 23.93
C GLU A 33 -1.91 -2.33 22.73
N GLN A 34 -2.57 -2.26 21.57
CA GLN A 34 -2.29 -3.08 20.39
C GLN A 34 -1.74 -2.29 19.19
N GLY A 35 -1.50 -0.99 19.37
CA GLY A 35 -0.89 -0.13 18.34
C GLY A 35 -1.77 0.11 17.10
N TYR A 36 -3.10 -0.05 17.19
CA TYR A 36 -3.99 0.12 16.04
C TYR A 36 -3.93 1.56 15.49
N GLY A 37 -3.76 1.66 14.17
CA GLY A 37 -3.65 2.91 13.44
C GLY A 37 -2.37 3.71 13.73
N ARG A 38 -1.45 3.19 14.56
CA ARG A 38 -0.15 3.85 14.76
C ARG A 38 0.68 3.72 13.49
N GLY A 39 1.33 4.81 13.10
CA GLY A 39 2.15 4.87 11.90
C GLY A 39 1.35 4.87 10.59
N TYR A 40 0.04 5.15 10.64
CA TYR A 40 -0.71 5.46 9.43
C TYR A 40 -0.19 6.76 8.81
N LEU A 41 0.17 6.69 7.53
CA LEU A 41 0.57 7.85 6.74
C LEU A 41 -0.64 8.29 5.92
N HIS A 42 -1.03 9.55 6.06
CA HIS A 42 -2.14 10.14 5.33
C HIS A 42 -1.69 10.57 3.93
N PRO A 43 -2.12 9.91 2.83
CA PRO A 43 -1.53 10.12 1.51
C PRO A 43 -1.61 11.56 1.02
N HIS A 44 -2.66 12.31 1.38
CA HIS A 44 -2.85 13.70 0.95
C HIS A 44 -1.81 14.67 1.52
N ASP A 45 -1.04 14.26 2.53
CA ASP A 45 0.04 15.08 3.11
C ASP A 45 1.35 14.91 2.33
N TYR A 46 1.39 14.00 1.35
CA TYR A 46 2.58 13.66 0.56
C TYR A 46 2.44 14.14 -0.90
N ALA A 47 3.59 14.25 -1.57
CA ALA A 47 3.64 14.59 -2.99
C ALA A 47 2.78 13.63 -3.82
N ASP A 48 2.08 14.17 -4.83
CA ASP A 48 1.15 13.42 -5.69
C ASP A 48 -0.02 12.71 -4.94
N ALA A 49 -0.26 13.08 -3.68
CA ALA A 49 -1.21 12.43 -2.79
C ALA A 49 -0.98 10.90 -2.68
N ASP A 50 0.29 10.46 -2.71
CA ASP A 50 0.71 9.06 -2.61
C ASP A 50 1.86 8.94 -1.62
N VAL A 51 1.89 7.84 -0.88
CA VAL A 51 2.93 7.56 0.11
C VAL A 51 3.34 6.10 0.01
N ASP A 52 4.63 5.85 0.22
CA ASP A 52 5.13 4.49 0.33
C ASP A 52 4.70 3.88 1.66
N GLN A 53 3.55 3.21 1.64
CA GLN A 53 2.95 2.53 2.76
C GLN A 53 2.47 1.16 2.31
N GLU A 54 2.66 0.15 3.16
CA GLU A 54 2.16 -1.19 2.88
C GLU A 54 0.63 -1.26 3.10
N TYR A 55 -0.13 -1.57 2.04
CA TYR A 55 -1.59 -1.63 2.06
C TYR A 55 -2.15 -3.05 2.08
N LEU A 56 -1.41 -4.00 1.52
CA LEU A 56 -1.77 -5.41 1.51
C LEU A 56 -1.37 -6.08 2.83
N PRO A 57 -2.05 -7.19 3.22
CA PRO A 57 -1.57 -8.05 4.30
C PRO A 57 -0.15 -8.55 4.05
N ASP A 58 0.59 -8.85 5.11
CA ASP A 58 2.00 -9.27 5.02
C ASP A 58 2.23 -10.44 4.05
N ALA A 59 1.30 -11.39 3.99
CA ALA A 59 1.36 -12.55 3.09
C ALA A 59 1.22 -12.19 1.59
N LEU A 60 0.70 -11.00 1.27
CA LEU A 60 0.46 -10.53 -0.10
C LEU A 60 1.31 -9.31 -0.47
N VAL A 61 2.29 -8.93 0.36
CA VAL A 61 3.19 -7.82 0.06
C VAL A 61 3.91 -8.06 -1.27
N GLY A 62 3.91 -7.04 -2.13
CA GLY A 62 4.51 -7.12 -3.47
C GLY A 62 3.61 -7.74 -4.55
N ARG A 63 2.44 -8.29 -4.21
CA ARG A 63 1.48 -8.76 -5.22
C ARG A 63 0.92 -7.59 -6.03
N VAL A 64 0.79 -7.82 -7.35
CA VAL A 64 0.20 -6.88 -8.30
C VAL A 64 -0.99 -7.56 -8.97
N PHE A 65 -2.18 -6.98 -8.83
CA PHE A 65 -3.40 -7.52 -9.41
C PHE A 65 -3.83 -6.81 -10.69
N TYR A 66 -3.54 -5.52 -10.80
CA TYR A 66 -3.95 -4.69 -11.92
C TYR A 66 -2.75 -4.25 -12.75
N GLU A 67 -2.77 -4.70 -14.00
CA GLU A 67 -1.83 -4.32 -15.05
C GLU A 67 -2.65 -3.61 -16.14
N PRO A 68 -2.62 -2.27 -16.20
CA PRO A 68 -3.35 -1.51 -17.21
C PRO A 68 -2.77 -1.80 -18.61
N SER A 69 -3.64 -1.79 -19.62
CA SER A 69 -3.20 -1.81 -21.01
C SER A 69 -2.62 -0.46 -21.46
N GLU A 70 -1.98 -0.45 -22.62
CA GLU A 70 -1.43 0.76 -23.24
C GLU A 70 -2.46 1.49 -24.12
N GLU A 71 -3.73 1.09 -24.05
CA GLU A 71 -4.79 1.58 -24.94
C GLU A 71 -5.75 2.56 -24.24
N GLY A 72 -6.11 3.62 -24.95
CA GLY A 72 -7.15 4.56 -24.52
C GLY A 72 -6.88 5.22 -23.17
N LEU A 73 -7.86 5.14 -22.25
CA LEU A 73 -7.74 5.75 -20.92
C LEU A 73 -6.77 5.00 -20.01
N GLU A 74 -6.57 3.70 -20.24
CA GLU A 74 -5.66 2.90 -19.42
C GLU A 74 -4.21 3.32 -19.58
N LEU A 75 -3.82 3.86 -20.74
CA LEU A 75 -2.49 4.45 -20.93
C LEU A 75 -2.17 5.52 -19.88
N LYS A 76 -3.10 6.46 -19.64
CA LYS A 76 -2.91 7.51 -18.62
C LYS A 76 -2.85 6.93 -17.21
N ILE A 77 -3.58 5.84 -16.95
CA ILE A 77 -3.55 5.14 -15.67
C ILE A 77 -2.19 4.44 -15.51
N ALA A 78 -1.68 3.80 -16.56
CA ALA A 78 -0.37 3.15 -16.60
C ALA A 78 0.75 4.16 -16.32
N GLU A 79 0.76 5.30 -17.02
CA GLU A 79 1.72 6.39 -16.80
C GLU A 79 1.70 6.89 -15.35
N ARG A 80 0.50 7.11 -14.79
CA ARG A 80 0.35 7.53 -13.38
C ARG A 80 0.89 6.46 -12.43
N LEU A 81 0.54 5.19 -12.62
CA LEU A 81 1.02 4.09 -11.77
C LEU A 81 2.54 3.93 -11.83
N GLN A 82 3.14 4.06 -13.02
CA GLN A 82 4.59 4.04 -13.18
C GLN A 82 5.26 5.21 -12.45
N ARG A 83 4.70 6.43 -12.54
CA ARG A 83 5.18 7.60 -11.78
C ARG A 83 5.16 7.34 -10.28
N LEU A 84 4.03 6.86 -9.75
CA LEU A 84 3.89 6.57 -8.32
C LEU A 84 4.88 5.49 -7.85
N ARG A 85 5.04 4.40 -8.62
CA ARG A 85 6.02 3.34 -8.30
C ARG A 85 7.44 3.88 -8.21
N ARG A 86 7.82 4.80 -9.12
CA ARG A 86 9.12 5.47 -9.11
C ARG A 86 9.30 6.32 -7.86
N LEU A 87 8.31 7.17 -7.52
CA LEU A 87 8.38 8.02 -6.32
C LEU A 87 8.52 7.19 -5.03
N ARG A 88 7.79 6.07 -4.92
CA ARG A 88 7.93 5.17 -3.78
C ARG A 88 9.31 4.54 -3.71
N PHE A 89 9.86 4.10 -4.84
CA PHE A 89 11.21 3.54 -4.90
C PHE A 89 12.26 4.57 -4.46
N GLU A 90 12.15 5.82 -4.93
CA GLU A 90 13.03 6.92 -4.52
C GLU A 90 12.90 7.24 -3.03
N ALA A 91 11.69 7.24 -2.47
CA ALA A 91 11.45 7.44 -1.05
C ALA A 91 12.12 6.35 -0.19
N ARG A 92 12.08 5.09 -0.63
CA ARG A 92 12.76 3.96 0.03
C ARG A 92 14.28 4.12 0.03
N GLY A 93 14.85 4.57 -1.10
CA GLY A 93 16.29 4.77 -1.24
C GLY A 93 16.84 5.88 -0.34
N ARG A 94 16.06 6.95 -0.12
CA ARG A 94 16.46 8.08 0.76
C ARG A 94 16.43 7.74 2.26
N GLY A 95 15.48 6.90 2.70
CA GLY A 95 15.36 6.47 4.11
C GLY A 95 16.40 5.45 4.59
N GLY A 96 17.35 5.06 3.73
CA GLY A 96 18.49 4.21 4.07
C GLY A 96 19.73 4.98 4.55
N ASP A 97 19.86 6.26 4.16
CA ASP A 97 21.08 7.05 4.39
C ASP A 97 21.10 7.73 5.79
N GLU A 98 19.94 7.89 6.43
CA GLU A 98 19.81 8.60 7.71
C GLU A 98 19.90 7.69 8.96
N ARG A 99 20.24 6.39 8.80
CA ARG A 99 20.40 5.43 9.91
C ARG A 99 21.84 5.00 10.19
N SER A 100 22.81 5.68 9.57
CA SER A 100 24.24 5.59 9.93
C SER A 100 24.71 6.95 10.43
N GLY A 101 24.45 7.25 11.71
CA GLY A 101 24.88 8.46 12.41
C GLY A 101 24.81 8.26 13.90
#